data_AF-A0A3P6SPL4-F1
#
_entry.id   AF-A0A3P6SPL4-F1
#
_cell.length_a   1.000
_cell.length_b   1.000
_cell.length_c   1.000
_cell.angle_alpha   90.00
_cell.angle_beta   90.00
_cell.angle_gamma   90.00
#
_symmetry.space_group_name_H-M   'P 1'
#
loop_
_entity.id
_entity.type
_entity.pdbx_description
1 polymer ?
#
loop_
_entity_poly.entity_id
_entity_poly.type
_entity_poly.pdbx_seq_one_letter_code
_entity_poly.pdbx_strand_id
1 'polypeptide(L)' 'MSVESIPRDLRNLRACLLCSMIKSVEQFELDGCDNCERYLGMKGDEEKVSECTSSNFDGMIAATVPDESWVCKWQKINRK' A
#
# COMPACT_ATOMS: atom_id res chain seq x y z
N MET A 1 -8.28 -8.22 -8.43
CA MET A 1 -8.11 -7.61 -7.10
C MET A 1 -8.15 -8.73 -6.08
N SER A 2 -7.14 -8.88 -5.23
CA SER A 2 -7.15 -9.88 -4.15
C SER A 2 -7.77 -9.27 -2.89
N VAL A 3 -8.50 -10.06 -2.11
CA VAL A 3 -9.05 -9.60 -0.82
C VAL A 3 -7.94 -9.29 0.20
N GLU A 4 -6.76 -9.88 0.01
CA GLU A 4 -5.56 -9.68 0.83
C GLU A 4 -4.99 -8.26 0.72
N SER A 5 -5.30 -7.53 -0.36
CA SER A 5 -4.83 -6.15 -0.55
C SER A 5 -5.59 -5.12 0.29
N ILE A 6 -6.69 -5.52 0.92
CA ILE A 6 -7.54 -4.63 1.73
C ILE A 6 -7.03 -4.64 3.18
N PRO A 7 -6.89 -3.48 3.85
CA PRO A 7 -6.57 -3.43 5.27
C PRO A 7 -7.53 -4.28 6.12
N ARG A 8 -7.00 -5.21 6.92
CA ARG A 8 -7.83 -6.12 7.75
C ARG A 8 -8.58 -5.39 8.86
N ASP A 9 -7.96 -4.37 9.43
CA ASP A 9 -8.56 -3.43 10.37
C ASP A 9 -7.97 -2.02 10.18
N LEU A 10 -8.38 -1.05 11.01
CA LEU A 10 -7.94 0.35 10.91
C LEU A 10 -6.78 0.70 11.85
N ARG A 11 -6.18 -0.28 12.53
CA ARG A 11 -5.08 -0.06 13.47
C ARG A 11 -3.74 -0.22 12.76
N ASN A 12 -2.75 0.54 13.20
CA ASN A 12 -1.37 0.45 12.72
C ASN A 12 -1.26 0.49 11.18
N LEU A 13 -2.09 1.30 10.54
CA LEU A 13 -2.04 1.51 9.10
C LEU A 13 -0.80 2.30 8.72
N ARG A 14 -0.23 1.92 7.58
CA ARG A 14 0.91 2.59 6.98
C ARG A 14 0.68 2.77 5.50
N ALA A 15 1.21 3.83 4.92
CA ALA A 15 1.19 4.09 3.48
C ALA A 15 2.58 3.82 2.89
N CYS A 16 2.65 3.05 1.81
CA CYS A 16 3.89 2.82 1.08
C CYS A 16 4.41 4.13 0.48
N LEU A 17 5.67 4.48 0.76
CA LEU A 17 6.27 5.73 0.29
C LEU A 17 6.45 5.78 -1.23
N LEU A 18 6.46 4.63 -1.91
CA LEU A 18 6.64 4.56 -3.36
C LEU A 18 5.33 4.61 -4.15
N CYS A 19 4.28 3.91 -3.70
CA CYS A 19 3.03 3.80 -4.46
C CYS A 19 1.76 4.25 -3.72
N SER A 20 1.87 4.74 -2.48
CA SER A 20 0.76 5.16 -1.61
C SER A 20 -0.25 4.09 -1.18
N MET A 21 0.00 2.80 -1.48
CA MET A 21 -0.83 1.70 -0.98
C MET A 21 -0.89 1.71 0.55
N ILE A 22 -2.09 1.57 1.11
CA ILE A 22 -2.31 1.52 2.56
C ILE A 22 -2.65 0.09 2.97
N LYS A 23 -1.92 -0.44 3.95
CA LYS A 23 -2.20 -1.72 4.64
C LYS A 23 -1.78 -1.60 6.12
N SER A 24 -2.12 -2.59 6.94
CA SER A 24 -1.52 -2.69 8.28
C SER A 24 -0.03 -3.03 8.19
N VAL A 25 0.73 -2.68 9.22
CA VAL A 25 2.15 -3.07 9.35
C VAL A 25 2.34 -4.58 9.18
N GLU A 26 1.48 -5.40 9.80
CA GLU A 26 1.52 -6.86 9.71
C GLU A 26 1.31 -7.37 8.28
N GLN A 27 0.42 -6.72 7.50
CA GLN A 27 0.19 -7.11 6.11
C GLN A 27 1.41 -6.78 5.21
N PHE A 28 2.09 -5.66 5.45
CA PHE A 28 3.33 -5.37 4.74
C PHE A 28 4.45 -6.35 5.11
N GLU A 29 4.56 -6.74 6.38
CA GLU A 29 5.54 -7.71 6.81
C GLU A 29 5.26 -9.12 6.23
N LEU A 30 4.00 -9.55 6.24
CA LEU A 30 3.63 -10.89 5.77
C LEU A 30 3.72 -11.03 4.24
N ASP A 31 3.22 -10.04 3.50
CA ASP A 31 2.99 -10.15 2.05
C ASP A 31 3.79 -9.16 1.23
N GLY A 32 4.35 -8.14 1.86
CA GLY A 32 4.98 -7.03 1.15
C GLY A 32 3.97 -6.05 0.57
N CYS A 33 4.49 -5.13 -0.24
CA CYS A 33 3.66 -4.19 -0.99
C CYS A 33 3.25 -4.77 -2.35
N ASP A 34 1.95 -4.87 -2.63
CA ASP A 34 1.44 -5.54 -3.86
C ASP A 34 1.93 -4.91 -5.16
N ASN A 35 2.32 -3.63 -5.12
CA ASN A 35 2.81 -2.90 -6.28
C ASN A 35 4.35 -2.84 -6.32
N CYS A 36 5.02 -2.90 -5.17
CA CYS A 36 6.42 -2.50 -5.04
C CYS A 36 7.36 -3.59 -4.52
N GLU A 37 6.84 -4.75 -4.10
CA GLU A 37 7.63 -5.77 -3.40
C GLU A 37 8.86 -6.20 -4.19
N ARG A 38 8.74 -6.32 -5.52
CA ARG A 38 9.85 -6.67 -6.41
C ARG A 38 11.07 -5.74 -6.28
N TYR A 39 10.85 -4.50 -5.86
CA TYR A 39 11.90 -3.48 -5.74
C TYR A 39 12.30 -3.20 -4.29
N LEU A 40 11.34 -3.27 -3.36
CA LEU A 40 11.55 -2.90 -1.97
C LEU A 40 11.96 -4.09 -1.07
N GLY A 41 11.51 -5.31 -1.38
CA GLY A 41 11.89 -6.52 -0.65
C GLY A 41 11.61 -6.44 0.86
N MET A 42 10.41 -6.01 1.24
CA MET A 42 10.03 -5.79 2.66
C MET A 42 9.37 -7.01 3.30
N LYS A 43 9.00 -8.02 2.53
CA LYS A 43 8.39 -9.25 3.05
C LYS A 43 9.34 -9.96 4.04
N GLY A 44 8.86 -10.20 5.26
CA GLY A 44 9.60 -10.81 6.36
C GLY A 44 10.65 -9.91 7.01
N ASP A 45 10.64 -8.61 6.72
CA ASP A 45 11.63 -7.64 7.20
C ASP A 45 10.93 -6.38 7.77
N GLU A 46 10.65 -6.41 9.08
CA GLU A 46 9.95 -5.33 9.80
C GLU A 46 10.68 -3.98 9.72
N GLU A 47 12.02 -3.99 9.74
CA GLU A 47 12.83 -2.77 9.64
C GLU A 47 12.61 -2.12 8.27
N LYS A 48 12.69 -2.90 7.19
CA LYS A 48 12.38 -2.38 5.85
C LYS A 48 10.94 -1.93 5.70
N VAL A 49 9.97 -2.57 6.35
CA VAL A 49 8.58 -2.08 6.36
C VAL A 49 8.54 -0.67 6.95
N SER A 50 9.22 -0.43 8.07
CA SER A 50 9.28 0.89 8.70
C SER A 50 9.96 1.94 7.81
N GLU A 51 11.03 1.58 7.11
CA GLU A 51 11.76 2.49 6.20
C GLU A 51 11.00 2.79 4.90
N CYS A 52 10.25 1.83 4.37
CA CYS A 52 9.56 1.94 3.08
C CYS A 52 8.12 2.46 3.20
N THR A 53 7.61 2.66 4.41
CA THR A 53 6.22 3.07 4.66
C THR A 53 6.12 4.11 5.77
N SER A 54 5.08 4.95 5.73
CA SER A 54 4.82 5.97 6.76
C SER A 54 3.51 5.69 7.49
N SER A 55 3.51 5.79 8.82
CA SER A 55 2.27 5.84 9.62
C SER A 55 1.60 7.21 9.61
N ASN A 56 2.29 8.24 9.11
CA ASN A 56 1.77 9.59 8.95
C ASN A 56 1.32 9.81 7.50
N PHE A 57 0.03 9.68 7.24
CA PHE A 57 -0.61 9.92 5.95
C PHE A 57 -2.00 10.54 6.16
N ASP A 58 -2.50 11.24 5.15
CA ASP A 58 -3.81 11.90 5.20
C ASP A 58 -4.75 11.35 4.14
N GLY A 59 -5.95 10.93 4.57
CA GLY A 59 -6.99 10.41 3.70
C GLY A 59 -6.75 8.99 3.20
N MET A 60 -7.77 8.40 2.58
CA MET A 60 -7.73 7.05 2.01
C MET A 60 -8.64 6.99 0.78
N ILE A 61 -8.23 6.23 -0.24
CA ILE A 61 -8.99 6.02 -1.48
C ILE A 61 -9.15 4.52 -1.71
N ALA A 62 -10.39 4.04 -1.77
CA ALA A 62 -10.69 2.69 -2.24
C ALA A 62 -10.74 2.68 -3.78
N ALA A 63 -9.63 2.34 -4.42
CA ALA A 63 -9.50 2.30 -5.88
C ALA A 63 -9.96 0.94 -6.45
N THR A 64 -11.17 0.88 -7.02
CA THR A 64 -11.75 -0.36 -7.57
C THR A 64 -11.40 -0.61 -9.03
N VAL A 65 -11.47 0.44 -9.87
CA VAL A 65 -11.11 0.40 -11.30
C VAL A 65 -10.12 1.53 -11.59
N PRO A 66 -8.83 1.36 -11.28
CA PRO A 66 -7.84 2.44 -11.35
C PRO A 66 -7.68 3.04 -12.76
N ASP A 67 -7.75 2.21 -13.79
CA ASP A 67 -7.46 2.59 -15.18
C ASP A 67 -8.54 3.53 -15.77
N GLU A 68 -9.77 3.47 -15.25
CA GLU A 68 -10.91 4.28 -15.70
C GLU A 68 -11.22 5.45 -14.75
N SER A 69 -10.51 5.55 -13.62
CA SER A 69 -10.79 6.54 -12.57
C SER A 69 -9.99 7.82 -12.77
N TRP A 70 -10.70 8.95 -12.91
CA TRP A 70 -10.07 10.28 -12.89
C TRP A 70 -9.30 10.54 -11.59
N VAL A 71 -9.83 10.11 -10.44
CA VAL A 71 -9.16 10.23 -9.14
C VAL A 71 -7.83 9.47 -9.15
N CYS A 72 -7.82 8.23 -9.67
CA CYS A 72 -6.59 7.44 -9.73
C CYS A 72 -5.58 8.03 -10.72
N LYS A 73 -6.04 8.61 -11.83
CA LYS A 73 -5.17 9.34 -12.77
C LYS A 73 -4.54 10.57 -12.11
N TRP A 74 -5.32 11.35 -11.37
CA TRP A 74 -4.83 12.53 -10.64
C TRP A 74 -3.79 12.14 -9.57
N GLN A 75 -4.08 11.08 -8.82
CA GLN A 75 -3.19 10.53 -7.79
C GLN A 75 -2.00 9.74 -8.36
N LYS A 76 -1.90 9.57 -9.68
CA LYS A 76 -0.86 8.79 -10.37
C LYS A 76 -0.79 7.31 -9.92
N ILE A 77 -1.93 6.73 -9.57
CA ILE A 77 -2.09 5.31 -9.15
C ILE A 77 -2.93 4.49 -10.14
N ASN A 78 -3.11 4.99 -11.36
CA ASN A 78 -3.92 4.35 -12.40
C ASN A 78 -3.16 3.30 -13.23
N ARG A 79 -1.97 2.88 -12.80
CA ARG A 79 -1.14 1.87 -13.49
C ARG A 79 -0.41 1.04 -12.44
N LYS A 80 -0.36 -0.27 -12.65
CA LYS A 80 0.46 -1.21 -11.88
C LYS A 80 1.80 -1.44 -12.54
#